data_AF-A0A8S3KHJ8-F1
#
_entry.id   AF-A0A8S3KHJ8-F1
#
_cell.length_a   1.000
_cell.length_b   1.000
_cell.length_c   1.000
_cell.angle_alpha   90.00
_cell.angle_beta   90.00
_cell.angle_gamma   90.00
#
_symmetry.space_group_name_H-M   'P 1'
#
loop_
_entity.id
_entity.type
_entity.pdbx_description
1 polymer ?
#
loop_
_entity_poly.entity_id
_entity_poly.type
_entity_poly.pdbx_seq_one_letter_code
_entity_poly.pdbx_strand_id
1 'polypeptide(L)' 'TLGSSLTQLNTPRGLARDSSTGTLYIADSGNHRIMSYASGASSGTVAAGGNGAGTLTTQLYTPTGVYLDSSTNSLFIA' A
#
# COMPACT_ATOMS: atom_id res chain seq x y z
N THR A 1 -13.29 0.24 14.46
CA THR A 1 -12.14 1.15 14.68
C THR A 1 -11.39 1.23 13.37
N LEU A 2 -11.14 2.43 12.85
CA LEU A 2 -10.21 2.60 11.72
C LEU A 2 -8.85 2.10 12.20
N GLY A 3 -8.26 1.14 11.48
CA GLY A 3 -7.21 0.31 12.04
C GLY A 3 -5.85 0.61 11.45
N SER A 4 -4.82 0.66 12.30
CA SER A 4 -3.41 0.87 11.96
C SER A 4 -2.59 -0.43 11.95
N SER A 5 -3.20 -1.57 12.32
CA SER A 5 -2.55 -2.89 12.29
C SER A 5 -2.35 -3.38 10.86
N LEU A 6 -1.58 -4.46 10.69
CA LEU A 6 -1.33 -5.08 9.39
C LEU A 6 -2.54 -5.85 8.82
N THR A 7 -3.59 -6.03 9.63
CA THR A 7 -4.84 -6.72 9.26
C THR A 7 -5.99 -5.73 9.00
N GLN A 8 -5.72 -4.43 9.08
CA GLN A 8 -6.74 -3.39 8.99
C GLN A 8 -6.30 -2.29 8.01
N LEU A 9 -7.30 -1.64 7.41
CA LEU A 9 -7.13 -0.50 6.51
C LEU A 9 -7.93 0.69 7.05
N ASN A 10 -7.55 1.89 6.61
CA ASN A 10 -8.16 3.16 6.95
C ASN A 10 -8.32 4.01 5.69
N THR A 11 -9.55 4.14 5.19
CA THR A 11 -9.89 4.89 3.96
C THR A 11 -9.05 4.50 2.73
N PRO A 12 -8.97 3.21 2.34
CA PRO A 12 -8.19 2.80 1.19
C PRO A 12 -8.76 3.39 -0.12
N ARG A 13 -7.88 3.81 -1.05
CA ARG A 13 -8.30 4.49 -2.30
C ARG A 13 -7.80 3.86 -3.59
N GLY A 14 -6.61 3.28 -3.58
CA GLY A 14 -5.98 2.68 -4.76
C GLY A 14 -5.67 1.21 -4.56
N LEU A 15 -5.72 0.42 -5.64
CA LEU A 15 -5.38 -0.99 -5.67
C LEU A 15 -4.60 -1.32 -6.96
N ALA A 16 -3.51 -2.08 -6.83
CA ALA A 16 -2.83 -2.74 -7.93
C ALA A 16 -2.61 -4.22 -7.61
N ARG A 17 -2.60 -5.08 -8.63
CA ARG A 17 -2.30 -6.51 -8.47
C ARG A 17 -1.10 -6.88 -9.33
N ASP A 18 -0.13 -7.54 -8.73
CA ASP A 18 0.88 -8.26 -9.47
C ASP A 18 0.26 -9.50 -10.12
N SER A 19 0.21 -9.53 -11.45
CA SER A 19 -0.35 -10.65 -12.20
C SER A 19 0.50 -11.93 -12.07
N SER A 20 1.80 -11.80 -11.80
CA SER A 20 2.73 -12.93 -11.70
C SER A 20 2.69 -13.60 -10.33
N THR A 21 2.70 -12.82 -9.25
CA THR A 21 2.69 -13.33 -7.87
C THR A 21 1.30 -13.36 -7.24
N GLY A 22 0.35 -12.62 -7.79
CA GLY A 22 -0.97 -12.40 -7.18
C GLY A 22 -0.98 -11.41 -6.01
N THR A 23 0.15 -10.78 -5.69
CA THR A 23 0.27 -9.80 -4.61
C THR A 23 -0.60 -8.58 -4.88
N LEU A 24 -1.37 -8.16 -3.88
CA LEU A 24 -2.16 -6.92 -3.92
C LEU A 24 -1.40 -5.80 -3.22
N TYR A 25 -1.34 -4.63 -3.86
CA TYR A 25 -0.84 -3.39 -3.28
C TYR A 25 -2.01 -2.43 -3.09
N ILE A 26 -2.20 -1.94 -1.88
CA ILE A 26 -3.34 -1.09 -1.50
C ILE A 26 -2.80 0.23 -0.97
N ALA A 27 -3.29 1.34 -1.52
CA ALA A 27 -3.08 2.66 -0.93
C ALA A 27 -4.02 2.82 0.27
N ASP A 28 -3.46 2.62 1.47
CA ASP A 28 -4.13 2.75 2.76
C ASP A 28 -4.05 4.22 3.21
N SER A 29 -4.82 5.06 2.53
CA SER A 29 -4.64 6.52 2.49
C SER A 29 -4.68 7.18 3.86
N GLY A 30 -5.60 6.75 4.72
CA GLY A 30 -5.82 7.30 6.06
C GLY A 30 -4.73 6.90 7.05
N ASN A 31 -3.95 5.87 6.73
CA ASN A 31 -2.76 5.49 7.48
C ASN A 31 -1.46 5.96 6.82
N HIS A 32 -1.54 6.72 5.72
CA HIS A 32 -0.38 7.26 5.01
C HIS A 32 0.67 6.19 4.64
N ARG A 33 0.18 5.05 4.12
CA ARG A 33 1.04 3.90 3.76
C ARG A 33 0.51 3.16 2.54
N ILE A 34 1.38 2.37 1.92
CA ILE A 34 1.01 1.31 1.00
C ILE A 34 1.14 -0.03 1.71
N MET A 35 0.09 -0.82 1.67
CA MET A 35 0.08 -2.18 2.18
C MET A 35 0.24 -3.18 1.04
N SER A 36 1.05 -4.22 1.23
CA SER A 36 1.10 -5.38 0.33
C SER A 36 0.52 -6.63 1.00
N TYR A 37 -0.27 -7.39 0.25
CA TYR A 37 -0.87 -8.65 0.69
C TYR A 37 -0.53 -9.73 -0.33
N ALA A 38 0.21 -10.75 0.09
CA ALA A 38 0.41 -11.94 -0.72
C ALA A 38 -0.94 -12.64 -0.99
N SER A 39 -1.04 -13.38 -2.10
CA SER A 39 -2.28 -14.08 -2.46
C SER A 39 -2.74 -15.01 -1.33
N GLY A 40 -3.96 -14.78 -0.83
CA GLY A 40 -4.56 -15.57 0.26
C GLY A 40 -4.08 -15.19 1.67
N ALA A 41 -3.23 -14.18 1.84
CA ALA A 41 -2.77 -13.75 3.15
C ALA A 41 -3.88 -13.04 3.95
N SER A 42 -3.96 -13.35 5.25
CA SER A 42 -4.87 -12.69 6.21
C SER A 42 -4.30 -11.42 6.83
N SER A 43 -3.01 -11.16 6.63
CA SER A 43 -2.29 -9.98 7.09
C SER A 43 -1.36 -9.47 5.99
N GLY A 44 -1.15 -8.16 5.95
CA GLY A 44 -0.26 -7.51 4.99
C GLY A 44 1.10 -7.17 5.59
N THR A 45 1.90 -6.50 4.79
CA THR A 45 3.15 -5.84 5.17
C THR A 45 3.13 -4.40 4.67
N VAL A 46 3.88 -3.50 5.31
CA VAL A 46 4.04 -2.13 4.80
C VAL A 46 5.06 -2.16 3.66
N ALA A 47 4.62 -1.84 2.45
CA ALA A 47 5.49 -1.76 1.28
C ALA A 47 6.16 -0.38 1.17
N ALA A 48 5.47 0.68 1.61
CA ALA A 48 5.98 2.04 1.65
C ALA A 48 5.19 2.91 2.66
N GLY A 49 5.81 3.97 3.19
CA GLY A 49 5.17 4.89 4.13
C GLY A 49 4.97 4.29 5.54
N GLY A 50 3.91 4.70 6.22
CA GLY A 50 3.56 4.21 7.57
C GLY A 50 4.28 4.93 8.73
N ASN A 51 5.13 5.92 8.43
CA ASN A 51 5.85 6.74 9.42
C ASN A 51 5.18 8.11 9.62
N GLY A 52 3.85 8.15 9.53
CA GLY A 52 3.06 9.39 9.53
C GLY A 52 3.05 10.11 8.18
N ALA A 53 2.23 11.16 8.11
CA ALA A 53 2.10 11.99 6.92
C ALA A 53 3.31 12.91 6.75
N GLY A 54 3.90 12.98 5.55
CA GLY A 54 4.96 13.94 5.28
C GLY A 54 5.70 13.71 3.96
N THR A 55 6.82 14.42 3.81
CA THR A 55 7.64 14.46 2.58
C THR A 55 9.04 13.86 2.75
N LEU A 56 9.32 13.24 3.91
CA LEU A 56 10.56 12.48 4.11
C LEU A 56 10.53 11.22 3.24
N THR A 57 11.71 10.68 2.93
CA THR A 57 11.86 9.49 2.06
C THR A 57 11.15 8.24 2.57
N THR A 58 10.79 8.19 3.86
CA THR A 58 10.07 7.09 4.51
C THR A 58 8.61 7.41 4.81
N GLN A 59 8.13 8.59 4.40
CA GLN A 59 6.76 9.07 4.62
C GLN A 59 5.99 9.14 3.30
N LEU A 60 4.67 9.02 3.41
CA LEU A 60 3.74 9.33 2.33
C LEU A 60 2.72 10.33 2.87
N TYR A 61 2.06 11.09 2.00
CA TYR A 61 0.99 11.99 2.41
C TYR A 61 -0.28 11.61 1.65
N THR A 62 -1.19 10.93 2.36
CA THR A 62 -2.50 10.48 1.84
C THR A 62 -2.42 9.84 0.44
N PRO A 63 -1.63 8.77 0.24
CA PRO A 63 -1.49 8.16 -1.08
C PRO A 63 -2.85 7.70 -1.58
N THR A 64 -3.18 8.01 -2.82
CA THR A 64 -4.47 7.71 -3.46
C THR A 64 -4.32 6.76 -4.64
N GLY A 65 -3.20 6.82 -5.35
CA GLY A 65 -2.92 5.99 -6.51
C GLY A 65 -1.83 4.97 -6.23
N VAL A 66 -2.00 3.77 -6.78
CA VAL A 66 -0.95 2.76 -6.87
C VAL A 66 -1.02 2.12 -8.25
N TYR A 67 0.11 2.07 -8.93
CA TYR A 67 0.27 1.42 -10.22
C TYR A 67 1.51 0.53 -10.18
N LEU A 68 1.37 -0.72 -10.59
CA LEU A 68 2.47 -1.66 -10.70
C LEU A 68 2.82 -1.84 -12.16
N ASP A 69 4.05 -1.49 -12.53
CA ASP A 69 4.64 -1.93 -13.79
C ASP A 69 5.29 -3.30 -13.57
N SER A 70 4.58 -4.35 -13.99
CA SER A 70 5.06 -5.73 -13.85
C SER A 70 6.23 -6.06 -14.77
N SER A 71 6.49 -5.27 -15.81
CA SER A 71 7.62 -5.50 -16.72
C SER A 71 8.95 -5.09 -16.09
N THR A 72 8.93 -4.07 -15.23
CA THR A 72 10.11 -3.53 -14.53
C THR A 72 10.10 -3.82 -13.03
N ASN A 73 9.06 -4.47 -12.53
CA ASN A 73 8.81 -4.70 -11.10
C ASN A 73 8.84 -3.40 -10.28
N SER A 74 8.28 -2.32 -10.82
CA SER A 74 8.27 -0.98 -10.21
C SER A 74 6.87 -0.60 -9.73
N LEU A 75 6.77 -0.11 -8.49
CA LEU A 75 5.52 0.39 -7.91
C LEU A 75 5.53 1.93 -7.89
N PHE A 76 4.58 2.53 -8.59
CA PHE A 76 4.35 3.97 -8.62
C PHE A 76 3.22 4.34 -7.66
N ILE A 77 3.43 5.41 -6.90
CA ILE A 77 2.51 5.87 -5.84
C ILE A 77 2.20 7.34 -6.10
N ALA A 78 0.91 7.70 -6.03
CA ALA A 78 0.43 9.08 -6.18
C ALA A 78 -0.33 9.53 -4.92
#